data_AF-A0A528LBN6-F1
#
_entry.id   AF-A0A528LBN6-F1
#
_cell.length_a   1.000
_cell.length_b   1.000
_cell.length_c   1.000
_cell.angle_alpha   90.00
_cell.angle_beta   90.00
_cell.angle_gamma   90.00
#
_symmetry.space_group_name_H-M   'P 1'
#
loop_
_entity.id
_entity.type
_entity.pdbx_description
1 polymer ?
#
loop_
_entity_poly.entity_id
_entity_poly.type
_entity_poly.pdbx_seq_one_letter_code
_entity_poly.pdbx_strand_id
1 'polypeptide(L)'
;MARVLEGGRNRASAEEASSYVDECDRIEQERERLLHDLDVEFKAKKRAINTKANDEITAQLNDAKSVGVPKAVVRSIVDGQKKIRKHAELLESAKEAARERVDQLEAEQRTQAVDILTALGTDFAGFGLGAAAVEREGEQPGQQDATTAAIVNAANKAWDDADPKKGKGKSAAH
;
A
#
# COMPACT_ATOMS: atom_id res chain seq x y z
N MET A 1 29.44 25.45 48.53
CA MET A 1 29.42 24.00 48.81
C MET A 1 30.65 23.40 48.15
N ALA A 2 31.63 22.94 48.92
CA ALA A 2 32.91 22.47 48.42
C ALA A 2 32.78 21.07 47.80
N ARG A 3 33.28 20.87 46.57
CA ARG A 3 33.39 19.54 45.94
C ARG A 3 34.38 18.69 46.73
N VAL A 4 33.92 17.63 47.36
CA VAL A 4 34.79 16.61 47.97
C VAL A 4 35.45 15.82 46.85
N LEU A 5 36.73 16.11 46.60
CA LEU A 5 37.60 15.37 45.68
C LEU A 5 38.28 14.21 46.43
N GLU A 6 37.54 13.14 46.70
CA GLU A 6 38.17 11.86 47.07
C GLU A 6 38.13 10.93 45.85
N GLY A 7 39.29 10.72 45.20
CA GLY A 7 39.47 9.66 44.20
C GLY A 7 39.60 10.09 42.73
N GLY A 8 40.02 11.31 42.42
CA GLY A 8 40.54 11.67 41.08
C GLY A 8 39.56 11.61 39.90
N ARG A 9 38.27 11.39 40.14
CA ARG A 9 37.20 11.53 39.13
C ARG A 9 36.20 12.56 39.64
N ASN A 10 35.81 13.51 38.78
CA ASN A 10 34.68 14.40 39.01
C ASN A 10 33.41 13.54 39.16
N ARG A 11 33.04 13.20 40.39
CA ARG A 11 31.83 12.43 40.72
C ARG A 11 30.90 13.34 41.51
N ALA A 12 29.67 13.49 41.04
CA ALA A 12 28.62 14.16 41.79
C ALA A 12 28.35 13.40 43.10
N SER A 13 27.88 14.11 44.13
CA SER A 13 27.35 13.47 45.33
C SER A 13 26.15 12.58 45.00
N ALA A 14 25.80 11.64 45.88
CA ALA A 14 24.65 10.75 45.65
C ALA A 14 23.33 11.53 45.50
N GLU A 15 23.17 12.62 46.26
CA GLU A 15 21.99 13.51 46.20
C GLU A 15 21.93 14.31 44.90
N GLU A 16 23.07 14.83 44.43
CA GLU A 16 23.14 15.49 43.12
C GLU A 16 22.91 14.49 41.98
N ALA A 17 23.39 13.25 42.10
CA ALA A 17 23.16 12.22 41.10
C ALA A 17 21.70 11.76 41.05
N SER A 18 21.03 11.64 42.21
CA SER A 18 19.62 11.24 42.26
C SER A 18 18.69 12.30 41.66
N SER A 19 19.00 13.60 41.82
CA SER A 19 18.16 14.65 41.23
C SER A 19 18.13 14.62 39.70
N TYR A 20 19.21 14.19 39.04
CA TYR A 20 19.21 13.96 37.59
C TYR A 20 18.36 12.76 37.20
N VAL A 21 18.36 11.70 38.01
CA VAL A 21 17.52 10.51 37.76
C VAL A 21 16.04 10.88 37.89
N ASP A 22 15.68 11.59 38.96
CA ASP A 22 14.29 12.04 39.19
C ASP A 22 13.81 12.97 38.07
N GLU A 23 14.66 13.88 37.60
CA GLU A 23 14.31 14.79 36.50
C GLU A 23 14.20 14.05 35.15
N CYS A 24 15.07 13.07 34.88
CA CYS A 24 14.94 12.22 33.70
C CYS A 24 13.64 11.40 33.73
N ASP A 25 13.27 10.83 34.88
CA ASP A 25 12.02 10.10 35.06
C ASP A 25 10.80 11.03 34.84
N ARG A 26 10.82 12.24 35.41
CA ARG A 26 9.80 13.27 35.16
C ARG A 26 9.64 13.59 33.67
N ILE A 27 10.76 13.74 32.96
CA ILE A 27 10.77 14.03 31.52
C ILE A 27 10.19 12.85 30.72
N GLU A 28 10.54 11.60 31.05
CA GLU A 28 9.99 10.42 30.37
C GLU A 28 8.49 10.26 30.64
N GLN A 29 8.03 10.47 31.87
CA GLN A 29 6.59 10.48 32.17
C GLN A 29 5.83 11.56 31.40
N GLU A 30 6.40 12.77 31.29
CA GLU A 30 5.82 13.85 30.49
C GLU A 30 5.78 13.48 29.00
N ARG A 31 6.85 12.88 28.48
CA ARG A 31 6.92 12.39 27.10
C ARG A 31 5.86 11.31 26.83
N GLU A 32 5.71 10.33 27.71
CA GLU A 32 4.70 9.27 27.57
C GLU A 32 3.29 9.85 27.54
N ARG A 33 2.99 10.80 28.44
CA ARG A 33 1.71 11.51 28.45
C ARG A 33 1.47 12.25 27.13
N LEU A 34 2.44 13.02 26.65
CA LEU A 34 2.29 13.78 25.40
C LEU A 34 2.10 12.87 24.19
N LEU A 35 2.83 11.75 24.11
CA LEU A 35 2.64 10.76 23.05
C LEU A 35 1.26 10.10 23.12
N HIS A 36 0.77 9.80 24.32
CA HIS A 36 -0.57 9.28 24.53
C HIS A 36 -1.64 10.29 24.09
N ASP A 37 -1.54 11.54 24.50
CA ASP A 37 -2.49 12.61 24.14
C ASP A 37 -2.52 12.82 22.61
N LEU A 38 -1.34 12.78 21.95
CA LEU A 38 -1.22 12.83 20.50
C LEU A 38 -1.94 11.65 19.81
N ASP A 39 -1.79 10.42 20.32
CA ASP A 39 -2.44 9.23 19.76
C ASP A 39 -3.98 9.29 19.95
N VAL A 40 -4.45 9.77 21.10
CA VAL A 40 -5.88 10.00 21.35
C VAL A 40 -6.45 11.01 20.36
N GLU A 41 -5.77 12.16 20.18
CA GLU A 41 -6.17 13.17 19.20
C GLU A 41 -6.18 12.62 17.78
N PHE A 42 -5.12 11.90 17.40
CA PHE A 42 -5.01 11.31 16.07
C PHE A 42 -6.15 10.32 15.81
N LYS A 43 -6.45 9.45 16.77
CA LYS A 43 -7.59 8.52 16.70
C LYS A 43 -8.92 9.26 16.60
N ALA A 44 -9.12 10.33 17.37
CA ALA A 44 -10.33 11.14 17.31
C ALA A 44 -10.51 11.82 15.93
N LYS A 45 -9.46 12.47 15.43
CA LYS A 45 -9.44 13.10 14.09
C LYS A 45 -9.69 12.07 12.99
N LYS A 46 -9.03 10.91 13.05
CA LYS A 46 -9.23 9.79 12.11
C LYS A 46 -10.68 9.28 12.13
N ARG A 47 -11.29 9.14 13.30
CA ARG A 47 -12.71 8.75 13.42
C ARG A 47 -13.62 9.80 12.79
N ALA A 48 -13.42 11.08 13.10
CA ALA A 48 -14.23 12.17 12.56
C ALA A 48 -14.19 12.23 11.02
N ILE A 49 -13.01 12.12 10.42
CA ILE A 49 -12.85 12.08 8.95
C ILE A 49 -13.60 10.89 8.35
N ASN A 50 -13.45 9.70 8.93
CA ASN A 50 -14.13 8.50 8.43
C ASN A 50 -15.64 8.60 8.55
N THR A 51 -16.16 9.13 9.66
CA THR A 51 -17.61 9.34 9.83
C THR A 51 -18.14 10.28 8.76
N LYS A 52 -17.54 11.47 8.60
CA LYS A 52 -17.95 12.44 7.58
C LYS A 52 -17.94 11.84 6.17
N ALA A 53 -16.85 11.17 5.79
CA ALA A 53 -16.75 10.55 4.47
C ALA A 53 -17.79 9.43 4.27
N ASN A 54 -18.05 8.61 5.29
CA ASN A 54 -19.04 7.54 5.20
C ASN A 54 -20.46 8.08 5.07
N ASP A 55 -20.78 9.18 5.76
CA ASP A 55 -22.08 9.84 5.67
C ASP A 55 -22.30 10.41 4.26
N GLU A 56 -21.32 11.12 3.70
CA GLU A 56 -21.36 11.66 2.33
C GLU A 56 -21.47 10.54 1.28
N ILE A 57 -20.68 9.47 1.42
CA ILE A 57 -20.75 8.29 0.53
C ILE A 57 -22.14 7.65 0.62
N THR A 58 -22.70 7.55 1.83
CA THR A 58 -24.03 6.95 2.02
C THR A 58 -25.12 7.79 1.36
N ALA A 59 -25.05 9.11 1.47
CA ALA A 59 -25.95 10.03 0.75
C ALA A 59 -25.85 9.81 -0.77
N GLN A 60 -24.63 9.84 -1.33
CA GLN A 60 -24.41 9.64 -2.77
C GLN A 60 -24.91 8.26 -3.26
N LEU A 61 -24.75 7.21 -2.45
CA LEU A 61 -25.26 5.88 -2.78
C LEU A 61 -26.79 5.82 -2.75
N ASN A 62 -27.45 6.60 -1.87
CA ASN A 62 -28.91 6.72 -1.88
C ASN A 62 -29.39 7.44 -3.13
N ASP A 63 -28.72 8.51 -3.53
CA ASP A 63 -29.04 9.27 -4.75
C ASP A 63 -28.81 8.42 -6.01
N ALA A 64 -27.71 7.68 -6.06
CA ALA A 64 -27.47 6.73 -7.15
C ALA A 64 -28.61 5.69 -7.26
N LYS A 65 -29.09 5.19 -6.11
CA LYS A 65 -30.20 4.24 -6.07
C LYS A 65 -31.51 4.88 -6.56
N SER A 66 -31.77 6.14 -6.23
CA SER A 66 -33.01 6.83 -6.63
C SER A 66 -33.10 7.01 -8.15
N VAL A 67 -31.96 7.11 -8.84
CA VAL A 67 -31.87 7.15 -10.31
C VAL A 67 -31.66 5.78 -10.96
N GLY A 68 -31.86 4.69 -10.21
CA GLY A 68 -31.83 3.32 -10.74
C GLY A 68 -30.45 2.66 -10.82
N VAL A 69 -29.40 3.26 -10.26
CA VAL A 69 -28.06 2.67 -10.20
C VAL A 69 -27.89 1.88 -8.90
N PRO A 70 -27.65 0.55 -8.95
CA PRO A 70 -27.46 -0.24 -7.73
C PRO A 70 -26.20 0.19 -6.95
N LYS A 71 -26.32 0.35 -5.63
CA LYS A 71 -25.21 0.74 -4.74
C LYS A 71 -23.99 -0.18 -4.87
N ALA A 72 -24.22 -1.47 -5.07
CA ALA A 72 -23.16 -2.46 -5.23
C ALA A 72 -22.30 -2.18 -6.48
N VAL A 73 -22.90 -1.75 -7.59
CA VAL A 73 -22.18 -1.41 -8.82
C VAL A 73 -21.25 -0.23 -8.57
N VAL A 74 -21.77 0.85 -7.96
CA VAL A 74 -20.97 2.03 -7.62
C VAL A 74 -19.80 1.66 -6.69
N ARG A 75 -20.06 0.87 -5.64
CA ARG A 75 -19.02 0.42 -4.70
C ARG A 75 -17.93 -0.42 -5.38
N SER A 76 -18.30 -1.40 -6.20
CA SER A 76 -17.33 -2.25 -6.90
C SER A 76 -16.38 -1.43 -7.79
N ILE A 77 -16.90 -0.43 -8.50
CA ILE A 77 -16.10 0.46 -9.33
C ILE A 77 -15.16 1.31 -8.47
N VAL A 78 -15.69 1.97 -7.44
CA VAL A 78 -14.92 2.86 -6.56
C VAL A 78 -13.85 2.08 -5.77
N ASP A 79 -14.17 0.88 -5.29
CA ASP A 79 -13.23 0.01 -4.57
C ASP A 79 -12.10 -0.48 -5.49
N GLY A 80 -12.41 -0.85 -6.73
CA GLY A 80 -11.41 -1.15 -7.74
C GLY A 80 -10.47 0.04 -7.99
N GLN A 81 -11.04 1.23 -8.22
CA GLN A 81 -10.27 2.46 -8.43
C GLN A 81 -9.40 2.83 -7.22
N LYS A 82 -9.92 2.61 -6.00
CA LYS A 82 -9.16 2.82 -4.76
C LYS A 82 -7.94 1.90 -4.68
N LYS A 83 -8.08 0.62 -5.08
CA LYS A 83 -6.94 -0.31 -5.13
C LYS A 83 -5.90 0.15 -6.15
N ILE A 84 -6.33 0.54 -7.35
CA ILE A 84 -5.43 1.03 -8.40
C ILE A 84 -4.60 2.22 -7.91
N ARG A 85 -5.24 3.23 -7.30
CA ARG A 85 -4.52 4.39 -6.74
C ARG A 85 -3.50 3.99 -5.69
N LYS A 86 -3.87 3.13 -4.75
CA LYS A 86 -2.94 2.62 -3.72
C LYS A 86 -1.76 1.87 -4.32
N HIS A 87 -1.99 1.04 -5.33
CA HIS A 87 -0.91 0.32 -6.00
C HIS A 87 -0.01 1.27 -6.79
N ALA A 88 -0.55 2.32 -7.41
CA ALA A 88 0.25 3.33 -8.08
C ALA A 88 1.14 4.10 -7.09
N GLU A 89 0.60 4.52 -5.94
CA GLU A 89 1.37 5.19 -4.88
C GLU A 89 2.49 4.28 -4.33
N LEU A 90 2.17 3.01 -4.06
CA LEU A 90 3.16 2.02 -3.60
C LEU A 90 4.23 1.76 -4.65
N LEU A 91 3.84 1.68 -5.91
CA LEU A 91 4.77 1.47 -7.01
C LEU A 91 5.73 2.65 -7.15
N GLU A 92 5.23 3.88 -7.04
CA GLU A 92 6.07 5.08 -7.12
C GLU A 92 7.04 5.17 -5.94
N SER A 93 6.56 4.93 -4.72
CA SER A 93 7.43 4.86 -3.53
C SER A 93 8.50 3.76 -3.66
N ALA A 94 8.16 2.62 -4.25
CA ALA A 94 9.12 1.56 -4.51
C ALA A 94 10.17 1.96 -5.56
N LYS A 95 9.78 2.70 -6.61
CA LYS A 95 10.73 3.24 -7.60
C LYS A 95 11.67 4.26 -6.98
N GLU A 96 11.17 5.17 -6.15
CA GLU A 96 12.00 6.15 -5.45
C GLU A 96 13.01 5.46 -4.55
N ALA A 97 12.57 4.50 -3.73
CA ALA A 97 13.46 3.72 -2.86
C ALA A 97 14.46 2.85 -3.64
N ALA A 98 14.10 2.39 -4.84
CA ALA A 98 15.03 1.67 -5.71
C ALA A 98 16.09 2.61 -6.31
N ARG A 99 15.70 3.82 -6.73
CA ARG A 99 16.62 4.86 -7.19
C ARG A 99 17.58 5.31 -6.10
N GLU A 100 17.08 5.54 -4.90
CA GLU A 100 17.91 5.91 -3.75
C GLU A 100 19.01 4.86 -3.47
N ARG A 101 18.68 3.57 -3.59
CA ARG A 101 19.68 2.50 -3.44
C ARG A 101 20.74 2.51 -4.53
N VAL A 102 20.38 2.83 -5.77
CA VAL A 102 21.35 3.00 -6.87
C VAL A 102 22.25 4.21 -6.61
N ASP A 103 21.70 5.29 -6.06
CA ASP A 103 22.47 6.49 -5.73
C ASP A 103 23.44 6.29 -4.57
N GLN A 104 23.19 5.30 -3.70
CA GLN A 104 24.09 4.92 -2.60
C GLN A 104 25.25 4.01 -3.04
N LEU A 105 25.29 3.56 -4.30
CA LEU A 105 26.41 2.76 -4.83
C LEU A 105 27.66 3.62 -5.04
N GLU A 106 28.82 2.97 -5.03
CA GLU A 106 30.07 3.61 -5.43
C GLU A 106 30.00 4.10 -6.88
N ALA A 107 30.77 5.14 -7.24
CA ALA A 107 30.62 5.85 -8.51
C ALA A 107 30.68 4.93 -9.77
N GLU A 108 31.57 3.94 -9.77
CA GLU A 108 31.70 2.97 -10.88
C GLU A 108 30.51 2.01 -10.93
N GLN A 109 30.06 1.51 -9.79
CA GLN A 109 28.91 0.60 -9.66
C GLN A 109 27.59 1.30 -9.99
N ARG A 110 27.44 2.57 -9.60
CA ARG A 110 26.29 3.42 -9.95
C ARG A 110 26.20 3.62 -11.45
N THR A 111 27.31 3.89 -12.12
CA THR A 111 27.37 4.04 -13.58
C THR A 111 26.93 2.75 -14.27
N GLN A 112 27.49 1.60 -13.85
CA GLN A 112 27.09 0.29 -14.37
C GLN A 112 25.60 0.01 -14.12
N ALA A 113 25.08 0.34 -12.93
CA ALA A 113 23.67 0.17 -12.61
C ALA A 113 22.77 1.04 -13.50
N VAL A 114 23.12 2.31 -13.74
CA VAL A 114 22.38 3.21 -14.64
C VAL A 114 22.37 2.67 -16.07
N ASP A 115 23.49 2.14 -16.56
CA ASP A 115 23.56 1.53 -17.90
C ASP A 115 22.65 0.31 -18.03
N ILE A 116 22.66 -0.57 -17.02
CA ILE A 116 21.78 -1.75 -16.96
C ILE A 116 20.31 -1.32 -16.91
N LEU A 117 19.94 -0.34 -16.08
CA LEU A 117 18.57 0.17 -15.99
C LEU A 117 18.11 0.79 -17.31
N THR A 118 19.01 1.51 -17.99
CA THR A 118 18.72 2.09 -19.30
C THR A 118 18.48 1.00 -20.35
N ALA A 119 19.28 -0.06 -20.34
CA ALA A 119 19.12 -1.20 -21.25
C ALA A 119 17.84 -2.01 -20.99
N LEU A 120 17.42 -2.12 -19.73
CA LEU A 120 16.23 -2.88 -19.33
C LEU A 120 14.91 -2.09 -19.51
N GLY A 121 14.97 -0.84 -19.94
CA GLY A 121 13.83 0.07 -20.03
C GLY A 121 13.75 0.99 -18.81
N THR A 122 13.50 2.27 -19.06
CA THR A 122 13.71 3.43 -18.17
C THR A 122 12.98 3.43 -16.82
N ASP A 123 12.28 2.35 -16.45
CA ASP A 123 11.50 2.25 -15.22
C ASP A 123 11.63 0.87 -14.55
N PHE A 124 11.87 0.88 -13.23
CA PHE A 124 11.93 -0.32 -12.39
C PHE A 124 10.66 -1.18 -12.45
N ALA A 125 9.53 -0.55 -12.76
CA ALA A 125 8.25 -1.24 -12.93
C ALA A 125 8.16 -2.03 -14.26
N GLY A 126 9.04 -1.76 -15.23
CA GLY A 126 9.05 -2.40 -16.55
C GLY A 126 9.83 -3.71 -16.61
N PHE A 127 10.60 -4.03 -15.57
CA PHE A 127 11.41 -5.25 -15.48
C PHE A 127 10.52 -6.48 -15.27
N GLY A 128 9.90 -6.99 -16.33
CA GLY A 128 9.11 -8.22 -16.30
C GLY A 128 7.82 -8.23 -17.10
N LEU A 129 7.43 -7.11 -17.71
CA LEU A 129 6.33 -7.08 -18.68
C LEU A 129 6.78 -7.17 -20.15
N GLY A 130 8.06 -7.44 -20.42
CA GLY A 130 8.40 -8.06 -21.70
C GLY A 130 9.68 -7.67 -22.44
N ALA A 131 10.84 -7.49 -21.79
CA ALA A 131 12.08 -7.68 -22.56
C ALA A 131 12.21 -9.16 -23.01
N ALA A 132 11.89 -10.11 -22.12
CA ALA A 132 11.83 -11.54 -22.45
C ALA A 132 10.49 -12.02 -23.06
N ALA A 133 9.45 -11.17 -23.09
CA ALA A 133 8.17 -11.49 -23.73
C ALA A 133 8.10 -10.99 -25.19
N VAL A 134 8.85 -9.94 -25.54
CA VAL A 134 8.93 -9.39 -26.91
C VAL A 134 9.91 -10.15 -27.80
N GLU A 135 10.92 -10.86 -27.26
CA GLU A 135 11.74 -11.77 -28.08
C GLU A 135 11.03 -13.07 -28.51
N ARG A 136 9.73 -13.20 -28.19
CA ARG A 136 8.84 -14.21 -28.79
C ARG A 136 8.11 -13.70 -30.04
N GLU A 137 8.51 -12.58 -30.64
CA GLU A 137 8.07 -12.15 -31.99
C GLU A 137 8.85 -12.89 -33.11
N GLY A 138 8.83 -14.22 -33.07
CA GLY A 138 9.34 -15.08 -34.14
C GLY A 138 8.34 -16.12 -34.64
N GLU A 139 7.18 -16.28 -34.00
CA GLU A 139 6.14 -17.22 -34.44
C GLU A 139 4.90 -16.48 -34.93
N GLN A 140 4.45 -16.89 -36.11
CA GLN A 140 3.53 -16.20 -37.02
C GLN A 140 2.18 -15.77 -36.40
N PRO A 141 1.57 -14.68 -36.91
CA PRO A 141 0.23 -14.27 -36.49
C PRO A 141 -0.80 -15.29 -36.99
N GLY A 142 -1.34 -16.11 -36.08
CA GLY A 142 -2.44 -17.02 -36.40
C GLY A 142 -2.59 -18.26 -35.53
N GLN A 143 -1.60 -18.62 -34.71
CA GLN A 143 -1.73 -19.76 -33.79
C GLN A 143 -1.90 -19.25 -32.36
N GLN A 144 -3.15 -19.15 -31.91
CA GLN A 144 -3.40 -19.20 -30.48
C GLN A 144 -2.91 -20.56 -29.96
N ASP A 145 -1.87 -20.55 -29.14
CA ASP A 145 -1.41 -21.76 -28.46
C ASP A 145 -2.60 -22.45 -27.77
N ALA A 146 -2.65 -23.78 -27.84
CA ALA A 146 -3.77 -24.60 -27.36
C ALA A 146 -4.08 -24.31 -25.88
N THR A 147 -3.06 -23.95 -25.11
CA THR A 147 -3.18 -23.53 -23.71
C THR A 147 -3.96 -22.21 -23.57
N THR A 148 -3.64 -21.23 -24.42
CA THR A 148 -4.32 -19.92 -24.44
C THR A 148 -5.78 -20.06 -24.88
N ALA A 149 -6.05 -20.89 -25.89
CA ALA A 149 -7.41 -21.20 -26.31
C ALA A 149 -8.21 -21.92 -25.22
N ALA A 150 -7.58 -22.83 -24.47
CA ALA A 150 -8.21 -23.52 -23.35
C ALA A 150 -8.55 -22.56 -22.19
N ILE A 151 -7.66 -21.62 -21.87
CA ILE A 151 -7.90 -20.60 -20.83
C ILE A 151 -9.03 -19.65 -21.22
N VAL A 152 -9.04 -19.16 -22.46
CA VAL A 152 -10.12 -18.28 -22.96
C VAL A 152 -11.47 -19.01 -22.95
N ASN A 153 -11.50 -20.28 -23.36
CA ASN A 153 -12.72 -21.08 -23.31
C ASN A 153 -13.19 -21.37 -21.88
N ALA A 154 -12.26 -21.64 -20.95
CA ALA A 154 -12.60 -21.84 -19.55
C ALA A 154 -13.14 -20.55 -18.89
N ALA A 155 -12.55 -19.40 -19.21
CA ALA A 155 -13.00 -18.10 -18.72
C ALA A 155 -14.39 -17.73 -19.26
N ASN A 156 -14.63 -17.90 -20.57
CA ASN A 156 -15.93 -17.64 -21.18
C ASN A 156 -17.02 -18.56 -20.60
N LYS A 157 -16.71 -19.85 -20.42
CA LYS A 157 -17.65 -20.80 -19.83
C LYS A 157 -17.97 -20.47 -18.37
N ALA A 158 -16.98 -20.07 -17.57
CA ALA A 158 -17.21 -19.65 -16.19
C ALA A 158 -18.06 -18.37 -16.10
N TRP A 159 -17.99 -17.48 -17.10
CA TRP A 159 -18.83 -16.29 -17.16
C TRP A 159 -20.25 -16.59 -17.65
N ASP A 160 -20.42 -17.50 -18.61
CA ASP A 160 -21.74 -17.93 -19.09
C ASP A 160 -22.49 -18.77 -18.04
N ASP A 161 -21.79 -19.63 -17.29
CA ASP A 161 -22.37 -20.45 -16.22
C ASP A 161 -22.68 -19.64 -14.95
N ALA A 162 -22.15 -18.42 -14.83
CA ALA A 162 -22.44 -17.50 -13.72
C ALA A 162 -23.73 -16.69 -13.91
N ASP A 163 -24.46 -16.83 -15.02
CA ASP A 163 -25.74 -16.17 -15.26
C ASP A 163 -26.92 -17.01 -14.69
N PRO A 164 -27.63 -16.55 -13.63
CA PRO A 164 -28.60 -17.36 -12.88
C PRO A 164 -29.93 -17.63 -13.62
N LYS A 165 -30.05 -17.31 -14.91
CA LYS A 165 -31.32 -17.38 -15.66
C LYS A 165 -31.59 -18.70 -16.39
N LYS A 166 -30.72 -19.73 -16.29
CA LYS A 166 -30.92 -21.01 -17.01
C LYS A 166 -31.48 -22.18 -16.19
N GLY A 167 -32.01 -21.95 -14.99
CA GLY A 167 -32.44 -23.05 -14.12
C GLY A 167 -33.71 -22.80 -13.31
N LYS A 168 -34.87 -22.63 -13.97
CA LYS A 168 -36.18 -23.05 -13.43
C LYS A 168 -37.29 -22.92 -14.49
N GLY A 169 -37.41 -23.95 -15.32
CA GLY A 169 -38.58 -24.20 -16.14
C GLY A 169 -38.94 -25.68 -16.06
N LYS A 170 -40.17 -25.95 -15.59
CA LYS A 170 -40.90 -27.24 -15.52
C LYS A 170 -40.65 -28.14 -14.30
N SER A 171 -41.56 -28.03 -13.32
CA SER A 171 -42.39 -29.18 -12.95
C SER A 171 -43.82 -28.69 -12.67
N ALA A 172 -44.76 -29.18 -13.46
CA ALA A 172 -46.20 -29.11 -13.26
C ALA A 172 -46.76 -30.47 -13.73
N ALA A 173 -47.80 -30.96 -13.03
CA ALA A 173 -48.44 -32.30 -13.09
C ALA A 173 -47.63 -33.42 -12.41
N HIS A 174 -48.17 -34.22 -11.49
CA HIS A 174 -49.54 -34.71 -11.33
C HIS A 174 -50.03 -34.64 -9.88
#